data_AF-V3ZJ57-F1
#
_entry.id   AF-V3ZJ57-F1
#
_cell.length_a   1.000
_cell.length_b   1.000
_cell.length_c   1.000
_cell.angle_alpha   90.00
_cell.angle_beta   90.00
_cell.angle_gamma   90.00
#
_symmetry.space_group_name_H-M   'P 1'
#
loop_
_entity.id
_entity.type
_entity.pdbx_description
1 polymer ?
#
loop_
_entity_poly.entity_id
_entity_poly.type
_entity_poly.pdbx_seq_one_letter_code
_entity_poly.pdbx_strand_id
1 'polypeptide(L)'
;MATLGLRLCFTIGITIILSLPTVQTIYEVGWRQQDLVQPVSMVVEPLKLYLFIHCYNENDILYFMDGDPEFILSVTGIFKPLCFNLEGKSGEIIRLIQDGNTDISVNARLISDNTSTFIGTVSIIRKNVIIIVKPHIIIVNRERFQWNNITAFLIRGHRVVISMNLIAVTFRNLNVTAIVKRHETGQKNGIESLSYLGFYLSDARGFSPYTHGLLGQFLHKTVEIENLRYRNNRAKARLSITSPLNPIPRRAMAVLGSKMNRALNTSTPCWVLRQDGRGVVDGRYNNYVVNSMRDISSLQLQ
;
A
#
# COMPACT_ATOMS: atom_id res chain seq x y z
N MET A 1 -23.49 -29.14 -3.11
CA MET A 1 -22.97 -28.81 -4.46
C MET A 1 -22.45 -27.39 -4.41
N ALA A 2 -21.14 -27.23 -4.20
CA ALA A 2 -20.46 -25.95 -4.11
C ALA A 2 -19.95 -25.57 -5.51
N THR A 3 -20.39 -24.44 -6.01
CA THR A 3 -19.90 -23.83 -7.25
C THR A 3 -18.55 -23.16 -6.97
N LEU A 4 -17.47 -23.85 -7.34
CA LEU A 4 -16.12 -23.29 -7.40
C LEU A 4 -16.08 -22.22 -8.49
N GLY A 5 -16.11 -20.94 -8.10
CA GLY A 5 -15.80 -19.83 -8.98
C GLY A 5 -14.29 -19.72 -9.21
N LEU A 6 -13.71 -20.58 -10.05
CA LEU A 6 -12.43 -20.28 -10.68
C LEU A 6 -12.66 -19.11 -11.66
N ARG A 7 -12.07 -17.94 -11.39
CA ARG A 7 -11.94 -16.86 -12.38
C ARG A 7 -10.47 -16.47 -12.53
N LEU A 8 -9.88 -16.99 -13.62
CA LEU A 8 -8.86 -16.39 -14.48
C LEU A 8 -7.92 -15.37 -13.83
N CYS A 9 -6.87 -15.86 -13.16
CA CYS A 9 -5.67 -15.06 -12.86
C CYS A 9 -4.35 -15.82 -13.09
N PHE A 10 -4.39 -17.01 -13.68
CA PHE A 10 -3.18 -17.72 -14.07
C PHE A 10 -2.91 -17.55 -15.56
N THR A 11 -1.71 -17.03 -15.87
CA THR A 11 -1.04 -16.99 -17.17
C THR A 11 -1.72 -16.18 -18.29
N ILE A 12 -1.30 -14.94 -18.45
CA ILE A 12 -1.16 -14.35 -19.81
C ILE A 12 0.34 -14.23 -20.09
N GLY A 13 0.95 -15.40 -20.30
CA GLY A 13 1.91 -15.50 -21.40
C GLY A 13 1.12 -15.35 -22.69
N ILE A 14 1.66 -14.60 -23.63
CA ILE A 14 1.04 -14.29 -24.92
C ILE A 14 0.53 -15.57 -25.59
N THR A 15 -0.76 -15.67 -25.84
CA THR A 15 -1.32 -16.53 -26.89
C THR A 15 -2.53 -15.81 -27.46
N ILE A 16 -2.32 -15.15 -28.60
CA ILE A 16 -3.39 -14.58 -29.41
C ILE A 16 -4.07 -15.77 -30.09
N ILE A 17 -5.27 -16.13 -29.65
CA ILE A 17 -6.14 -17.04 -30.41
C ILE A 17 -6.94 -16.16 -31.37
N LEU A 18 -6.48 -16.09 -32.62
CA LEU A 18 -7.28 -15.59 -33.72
C LEU A 18 -8.47 -16.54 -33.91
N SER A 19 -9.67 -15.97 -33.94
CA SER A 19 -10.91 -16.63 -34.30
C SER A 19 -10.80 -17.34 -35.65
N LEU A 20 -11.16 -18.63 -35.69
CA LEU A 20 -11.43 -19.36 -36.92
C LEU A 20 -12.73 -18.86 -37.56
N PRO A 21 -12.75 -18.55 -38.86
CA PRO A 21 -13.89 -18.88 -39.71
C PRO A 21 -13.56 -20.14 -40.52
N THR A 22 -14.58 -20.97 -40.66
CA THR A 22 -14.62 -22.20 -41.43
C THR A 22 -14.27 -22.02 -42.91
N VAL A 23 -13.41 -22.93 -43.42
CA VAL A 23 -13.35 -23.50 -44.78
C VAL A 23 -13.16 -22.53 -45.97
N GLN A 24 -11.97 -22.53 -46.59
CA GLN A 24 -11.70 -23.10 -47.94
C GLN A 24 -10.27 -22.75 -48.42
N THR A 25 -9.62 -23.73 -49.05
CA THR A 25 -8.30 -23.71 -49.70
C THR A 25 -8.24 -22.76 -50.90
N ILE A 26 -7.09 -22.09 -51.17
CA ILE A 26 -6.38 -21.97 -52.48
C ILE A 26 -5.33 -20.80 -52.49
N TYR A 27 -4.22 -21.12 -53.16
CA TYR A 27 -2.91 -20.50 -53.51
C TYR A 27 -2.69 -18.97 -53.66
N GLU A 28 -1.37 -18.63 -53.59
CA GLU A 28 -0.55 -17.48 -54.10
C GLU A 28 -1.28 -16.29 -54.75
N VAL A 29 -0.93 -15.00 -54.53
CA VAL A 29 0.18 -14.24 -55.17
C VAL A 29 0.43 -12.94 -54.36
N GLY A 30 1.68 -12.46 -54.28
CA GLY A 30 2.06 -11.22 -53.57
C GLY A 30 1.77 -9.91 -54.31
N TRP A 31 1.99 -8.77 -53.62
CA TRP A 31 2.60 -7.50 -54.08
C TRP A 31 2.83 -6.53 -52.88
N ARG A 32 3.92 -5.74 -52.94
CA ARG A 32 4.25 -4.56 -52.11
C ARG A 32 3.13 -3.50 -52.22
N GLN A 33 2.91 -2.52 -51.33
CA GLN A 33 3.82 -1.47 -50.86
C GLN A 33 3.07 -0.58 -49.83
N GLN A 34 3.79 -0.15 -48.78
CA GLN A 34 3.61 1.05 -47.91
C GLN A 34 2.18 1.54 -47.58
N ASP A 35 1.79 1.48 -46.29
CA ASP A 35 1.62 2.67 -45.43
C ASP A 35 0.98 2.36 -44.06
N LEU A 36 1.39 3.16 -43.06
CA LEU A 36 0.79 3.35 -41.72
C LEU A 36 0.97 2.24 -40.67
N VAL A 37 2.20 2.08 -40.16
CA VAL A 37 2.40 1.58 -38.80
C VAL A 37 2.04 2.69 -37.82
N GLN A 38 0.80 2.71 -37.34
CA GLN A 38 0.47 3.38 -36.08
C GLN A 38 0.84 2.46 -34.91
N PRO A 39 1.50 2.97 -33.85
CA PRO A 39 1.93 2.12 -32.75
C PRO A 39 0.73 1.73 -31.89
N VAL A 40 0.36 0.45 -31.89
CA VAL A 40 -0.57 -0.18 -30.95
C VAL A 40 0.10 -0.37 -29.57
N SER A 41 0.81 0.64 -29.07
CA SER A 41 1.57 0.57 -27.82
C SER A 41 0.96 1.35 -26.66
N MET A 42 -0.14 2.08 -26.86
CA MET A 42 -0.70 2.97 -25.82
C MET A 42 -1.98 2.45 -25.15
N VAL A 43 -2.68 1.47 -25.74
CA VAL A 43 -3.98 0.98 -25.23
C VAL A 43 -3.84 -0.28 -24.36
N VAL A 44 -2.73 -1.02 -24.49
CA VAL A 44 -2.49 -2.27 -23.73
C VAL A 44 -2.10 -1.99 -22.26
N GLU A 45 -1.42 -0.88 -22.00
CA GLU A 45 -1.02 -0.48 -20.63
C GLU A 45 -2.19 -0.10 -19.70
N PRO A 46 -3.20 0.70 -20.12
CA PRO A 46 -4.33 1.02 -19.24
C PRO A 46 -5.22 -0.19 -18.92
N LEU A 47 -5.35 -1.17 -19.82
CA LEU A 47 -6.06 -2.44 -19.56
C LEU A 47 -5.28 -3.35 -18.59
N LYS A 48 -3.95 -3.41 -18.71
CA LYS A 48 -3.09 -4.07 -17.70
C LYS A 48 -3.15 -3.36 -16.35
N LEU A 49 -3.34 -2.05 -16.33
CA LEU A 49 -3.54 -1.28 -15.10
C LEU A 49 -4.91 -1.54 -14.49
N TYR A 50 -5.98 -1.59 -15.30
CA TYR A 50 -7.31 -1.98 -14.84
C TYR A 50 -7.28 -3.38 -14.23
N LEU A 51 -6.63 -4.35 -14.89
CA LEU A 51 -6.41 -5.69 -14.35
C LEU A 51 -5.46 -5.70 -13.15
N PHE A 52 -4.40 -4.89 -13.09
CA PHE A 52 -3.54 -4.80 -11.89
C PHE A 52 -4.28 -4.21 -10.68
N ILE A 53 -5.19 -3.25 -10.91
CA ILE A 53 -6.04 -2.63 -9.88
C ILE A 53 -7.19 -3.56 -9.47
N HIS A 54 -7.79 -4.32 -10.40
CA HIS A 54 -8.93 -5.22 -10.15
C HIS A 54 -8.55 -6.66 -9.82
N CYS A 55 -7.34 -7.11 -10.15
CA CYS A 55 -6.78 -8.40 -9.73
C CYS A 55 -5.96 -8.26 -8.44
N TYR A 56 -5.95 -7.08 -7.82
CA TYR A 56 -5.39 -6.91 -6.49
C TYR A 56 -6.24 -7.72 -5.50
N ASN A 57 -5.73 -8.89 -5.10
CA ASN A 57 -6.46 -9.83 -4.29
C ASN A 57 -6.68 -9.23 -2.89
N GLU A 58 -7.80 -9.53 -2.23
CA GLU A 58 -8.08 -9.09 -0.84
C GLU A 58 -6.97 -9.53 0.15
N ASN A 59 -6.11 -10.47 -0.26
CA ASN A 59 -5.01 -11.04 0.51
C ASN A 59 -3.62 -10.40 0.25
N ASP A 60 -3.47 -9.52 -0.74
CA ASP A 60 -2.14 -9.01 -1.15
C ASP A 60 -1.78 -7.64 -0.55
N ILE A 61 -2.72 -6.92 0.09
CA ILE A 61 -2.39 -5.70 0.84
C ILE A 61 -2.00 -6.10 2.26
N LEU A 62 -0.69 -6.18 2.49
CA LEU A 62 -0.14 -6.70 3.74
C LEU A 62 -0.12 -5.65 4.85
N TYR A 63 0.10 -4.37 4.51
CA TYR A 63 0.27 -3.30 5.49
C TYR A 63 -0.28 -1.98 4.97
N PHE A 64 -1.07 -1.27 5.77
CA PHE A 64 -1.53 0.06 5.40
C PHE A 64 -1.81 1.00 6.56
N MET A 65 -1.77 2.30 6.23
CA MET A 65 -2.21 3.41 7.06
C MET A 65 -3.14 4.30 6.23
N ASP A 66 -4.37 4.49 6.70
CA ASP A 66 -5.43 5.17 5.93
C ASP A 66 -6.49 5.80 6.85
N GLY A 67 -7.30 6.72 6.33
CA GLY A 67 -8.34 7.38 7.12
C GLY A 67 -7.79 8.21 8.28
N ASP A 68 -8.37 8.05 9.48
CA ASP A 68 -8.05 8.83 10.69
C ASP A 68 -7.03 8.13 11.60
N PRO A 69 -5.75 8.38 11.35
CA PRO A 69 -4.95 7.39 10.65
C PRO A 69 -5.01 6.02 11.33
N GLU A 70 -5.66 5.11 10.64
CA GLU A 70 -5.91 3.75 11.06
C GLU A 70 -4.87 2.81 10.45
N PHE A 71 -4.23 2.04 11.31
CA PHE A 71 -3.26 1.02 10.92
C PHE A 71 -3.95 -0.34 10.89
N ILE A 72 -3.78 -1.06 9.79
CA ILE A 72 -4.16 -2.47 9.67
C ILE A 72 -2.95 -3.21 9.08
N LEU A 73 -2.43 -4.16 9.85
CA LEU A 73 -1.12 -4.75 9.63
C LEU A 73 -1.25 -6.28 9.68
N SER A 74 -1.04 -6.91 8.54
CA SER A 74 -0.82 -8.36 8.47
C SER A 74 0.54 -8.68 9.07
N VAL A 75 0.63 -9.67 9.95
CA VAL A 75 1.88 -10.05 10.61
C VAL A 75 1.99 -11.57 10.66
N THR A 76 3.21 -12.08 10.66
CA THR A 76 3.44 -13.53 10.71
C THR A 76 2.95 -14.12 12.03
N GLY A 77 2.35 -15.31 11.99
CA GLY A 77 1.96 -16.07 13.19
C GLY A 77 0.49 -15.92 13.61
N ILE A 78 -0.26 -14.97 13.05
CA ILE A 78 -1.70 -14.85 13.24
C ILE A 78 -2.44 -14.66 11.92
N PHE A 79 -3.64 -15.23 11.81
CA PHE A 79 -4.46 -15.13 10.60
C PHE A 79 -5.17 -13.78 10.46
N LYS A 80 -5.63 -13.19 11.57
CA LYS A 80 -6.30 -11.89 11.57
C LYS A 80 -5.25 -10.79 11.79
N PRO A 81 -5.29 -9.69 11.02
CA PRO A 81 -4.30 -8.61 11.15
C PRO A 81 -4.40 -7.92 12.51
N LEU A 82 -3.33 -7.21 12.89
CA LEU A 82 -3.37 -6.24 13.97
C LEU A 82 -4.00 -4.95 13.48
N CYS A 83 -4.69 -4.23 14.37
CA CYS A 83 -5.19 -2.91 14.05
C CYS A 83 -5.17 -1.98 15.25
N PHE A 84 -4.88 -0.70 15.01
CA PHE A 84 -4.87 0.36 16.02
C PHE A 84 -4.88 1.72 15.35
N ASN A 85 -5.19 2.75 16.14
CA ASN A 85 -5.06 4.13 15.72
C ASN A 85 -3.84 4.73 16.41
N LEU A 86 -3.19 5.69 15.77
CA LEU A 86 -2.18 6.55 16.41
C LEU A 86 -2.64 7.99 16.29
N GLU A 87 -2.77 8.67 17.42
CA GLU A 87 -3.07 10.09 17.44
C GLU A 87 -1.82 10.88 17.02
N GLY A 88 -1.94 11.61 15.92
CA GLY A 88 -0.92 12.56 15.45
C GLY A 88 -1.51 13.95 15.31
N LYS A 89 -0.65 14.96 15.19
CA LYS A 89 -1.09 16.35 15.06
C LYS A 89 -0.98 16.83 13.63
N SER A 90 -1.91 17.70 13.24
CA SER A 90 -1.84 18.38 11.95
C SER A 90 -0.50 19.09 11.76
N GLY A 91 0.09 18.97 10.57
CA GLY A 91 1.37 19.56 10.22
C GLY A 91 2.57 18.68 10.55
N GLU A 92 2.46 17.70 11.45
CA GLU A 92 3.54 16.76 11.75
C GLU A 92 3.86 15.87 10.54
N ILE A 93 5.11 15.46 10.43
CA ILE A 93 5.58 14.51 9.42
C ILE A 93 6.05 13.27 10.17
N ILE A 94 5.52 12.12 9.80
CA ILE A 94 5.85 10.84 10.43
C ILE A 94 6.56 9.91 9.45
N ARG A 95 7.54 9.15 9.94
CA ARG A 95 8.25 8.10 9.20
C ARG A 95 7.43 6.81 9.22
N LEU A 96 6.91 6.41 8.07
CA LEU A 96 6.19 5.15 7.91
C LEU A 96 7.16 3.99 7.73
N ILE A 97 8.16 4.17 6.87
CA ILE A 97 9.15 3.15 6.51
C ILE A 97 10.52 3.80 6.42
N GLN A 98 11.53 3.14 6.98
CA GLN A 98 12.94 3.39 6.76
C GLN A 98 13.65 2.05 6.64
N ASP A 99 14.28 1.77 5.51
CA ASP A 99 15.11 0.60 5.31
C ASP A 99 16.47 1.02 4.75
N GLY A 100 17.50 0.93 5.58
CA GLY A 100 18.88 1.31 5.21
C GLY A 100 19.50 0.38 4.17
N ASN A 101 19.02 -0.85 4.02
CA ASN A 101 19.59 -1.81 3.08
C ASN A 101 19.04 -1.62 1.66
N THR A 102 17.78 -1.20 1.53
CA THR A 102 17.13 -0.95 0.23
C THR A 102 17.13 0.52 -0.18
N ASP A 103 17.57 1.41 0.73
CA ASP A 103 17.51 2.87 0.67
C ASP A 103 16.08 3.43 0.56
N ILE A 104 15.07 2.65 0.96
CA ILE A 104 13.67 3.07 0.87
C ILE A 104 13.28 3.83 2.15
N SER A 105 12.83 5.07 1.97
CA SER A 105 12.22 5.89 3.02
C SER A 105 10.83 6.35 2.57
N VAL A 106 9.86 6.24 3.48
CA VAL A 106 8.50 6.73 3.27
C VAL A 106 8.09 7.62 4.44
N ASN A 107 7.73 8.86 4.13
CA ASN A 107 7.23 9.82 5.12
C ASN A 107 5.79 10.26 4.77
N ALA A 108 5.01 10.59 5.78
CA ALA A 108 3.65 11.09 5.63
C ALA A 108 3.46 12.38 6.42
N ARG A 109 2.93 13.43 5.80
CA ARG A 109 2.48 14.63 6.50
C ARG A 109 1.01 14.49 6.86
N LEU A 110 0.71 14.77 8.12
CA LEU A 110 -0.65 14.77 8.66
C LEU A 110 -1.33 16.13 8.42
N ILE A 111 -2.62 16.09 8.12
CA ILE A 111 -3.53 17.23 8.03
C ILE A 111 -4.75 16.94 8.91
N SER A 112 -5.52 17.95 9.31
CA SER A 112 -6.72 17.74 10.12
C SER A 112 -7.93 18.43 9.51
N ASP A 113 -9.09 17.82 9.72
CA ASP A 113 -10.41 18.39 9.47
C ASP A 113 -11.21 18.35 10.79
N ASN A 114 -10.94 19.33 11.66
CA ASN A 114 -11.53 19.63 12.98
C ASN A 114 -11.60 18.51 14.04
N THR A 115 -11.99 17.31 13.64
CA THR A 115 -12.31 16.15 14.48
C THR A 115 -11.39 14.96 14.21
N SER A 116 -10.74 14.92 13.04
CA SER A 116 -9.92 13.79 12.59
C SER A 116 -8.62 14.26 11.92
N THR A 117 -7.63 13.37 11.88
CA THR A 117 -6.31 13.60 11.28
C THR A 117 -6.08 12.62 10.12
N PHE A 118 -5.73 13.13 8.94
CA PHE A 118 -5.55 12.33 7.74
C PHE A 118 -4.15 12.50 7.15
N ILE A 119 -3.74 11.61 6.25
CA ILE A 119 -2.51 11.81 5.48
C ILE A 119 -2.78 12.81 4.35
N GLY A 120 -2.15 13.97 4.40
CA GLY A 120 -2.27 15.01 3.36
C GLY A 120 -1.13 14.99 2.34
N THR A 121 -0.01 14.35 2.65
CA THR A 121 1.11 14.20 1.70
C THR A 121 1.89 12.93 2.02
N VAL A 122 2.26 12.17 1.00
CA VAL A 122 3.19 11.03 1.14
C VAL A 122 4.45 11.34 0.33
N SER A 123 5.63 11.06 0.88
CA SER A 123 6.86 10.98 0.11
C SER A 123 7.38 9.56 0.09
N ILE A 124 7.83 9.11 -1.08
CA ILE A 124 8.49 7.83 -1.31
C ILE A 124 9.85 8.14 -1.91
N ILE A 125 10.90 7.71 -1.24
CA ILE A 125 12.28 8.04 -1.59
C ILE A 125 13.05 6.74 -1.71
N ARG A 126 13.80 6.59 -2.81
CA ARG A 126 14.82 5.56 -2.94
C ARG A 126 16.02 6.13 -3.67
N LYS A 127 17.17 6.21 -2.99
CA LYS A 127 18.39 6.86 -3.49
C LYS A 127 18.06 8.27 -4.01
N ASN A 128 18.10 8.45 -5.32
CA ASN A 128 17.89 9.73 -6.01
C ASN A 128 16.63 9.72 -6.89
N VAL A 129 15.65 8.86 -6.54
CA VAL A 129 14.25 8.97 -6.95
C VAL A 129 13.44 9.47 -5.76
N ILE A 130 12.71 10.58 -5.94
CA ILE A 130 11.85 11.21 -4.94
C ILE A 130 10.46 11.36 -5.54
N ILE A 131 9.46 10.74 -4.94
CA ILE A 131 8.06 10.87 -5.34
C ILE A 131 7.32 11.54 -4.19
N ILE A 132 6.63 12.66 -4.45
CA ILE A 132 5.81 13.37 -3.48
C ILE A 132 4.38 13.37 -4.00
N VAL A 133 3.48 12.73 -3.28
CA VAL A 133 2.07 12.57 -3.62
C VAL A 133 1.25 13.49 -2.74
N LYS A 134 0.43 14.34 -3.36
CA LYS A 134 -0.56 15.20 -2.70
C LYS A 134 -1.94 14.95 -3.33
N PRO A 135 -3.04 15.27 -2.63
CA PRO A 135 -4.37 15.13 -3.19
C PRO A 135 -4.61 15.85 -4.53
N HIS A 136 -3.92 16.95 -4.82
CA HIS A 136 -4.15 17.70 -6.07
C HIS A 136 -2.99 17.63 -7.07
N ILE A 137 -1.88 17.00 -6.70
CA ILE A 137 -0.70 16.93 -7.57
C ILE A 137 0.23 15.80 -7.16
N ILE A 138 0.83 15.16 -8.14
CA ILE A 138 1.90 14.18 -7.95
C ILE A 138 3.17 14.80 -8.48
N ILE A 139 4.27 14.70 -7.73
CA ILE A 139 5.57 15.21 -8.14
C ILE A 139 6.55 14.05 -8.16
N VAL A 140 7.11 13.73 -9.32
CA VAL A 140 8.14 12.71 -9.48
C VAL A 140 9.44 13.41 -9.86
N ASN A 141 10.40 13.39 -8.93
CA ASN A 141 11.61 14.22 -8.90
C ASN A 141 11.29 15.72 -9.01
N ARG A 142 11.18 16.24 -10.24
CA ARG A 142 10.88 17.64 -10.54
C ARG A 142 9.65 17.80 -11.44
N GLU A 143 9.17 16.70 -12.03
CA GLU A 143 8.05 16.69 -12.95
C GLU A 143 6.73 16.58 -12.19
N ARG A 144 5.71 17.25 -12.72
CA ARG A 144 4.38 17.37 -12.12
C ARG A 144 3.38 16.56 -12.94
N PHE A 145 2.61 15.73 -12.25
CA PHE A 145 1.58 14.88 -12.82
C PHE A 145 0.24 15.18 -12.16
N GLN A 146 -0.83 15.04 -12.93
CA GLN A 146 -2.21 15.20 -12.49
C GLN A 146 -2.86 13.82 -12.34
N TRP A 147 -3.76 13.68 -11.36
CA TRP A 147 -4.47 12.41 -11.11
C TRP A 147 -5.35 11.97 -12.28
N ASN A 148 -5.93 12.91 -13.03
CA ASN A 148 -6.83 12.61 -14.15
C ASN A 148 -6.13 12.08 -15.41
N ASN A 149 -4.81 11.95 -15.41
CA ASN A 149 -4.05 11.44 -16.55
C ASN A 149 -3.44 10.07 -16.23
N ILE A 150 -4.03 9.02 -16.81
CA ILE A 150 -3.51 7.66 -16.67
C ILE A 150 -2.17 7.58 -17.41
N THR A 151 -1.10 7.34 -16.66
CA THR A 151 0.26 7.30 -17.20
C THR A 151 1.07 6.19 -16.54
N ALA A 152 1.90 5.51 -17.33
CA ALA A 152 2.89 4.56 -16.82
C ALA A 152 4.24 4.90 -17.43
N PHE A 153 5.28 4.91 -16.61
CA PHE A 153 6.63 5.22 -17.07
C PHE A 153 7.69 4.60 -16.16
N LEU A 154 8.92 4.59 -16.66
CA LEU A 154 10.09 4.15 -15.92
C LEU A 154 10.91 5.35 -15.48
N ILE A 155 11.26 5.39 -14.19
CA ILE A 155 12.20 6.37 -13.64
C ILE A 155 13.38 5.65 -13.02
N ARG A 156 14.55 5.78 -13.66
CA ARG A 156 15.78 5.05 -13.26
C ARG A 156 15.54 3.53 -13.15
N GLY A 157 14.67 3.02 -14.02
CA GLY A 157 14.25 1.62 -14.05
C GLY A 157 13.17 1.23 -13.04
N HIS A 158 12.76 2.09 -12.11
CA HIS A 158 11.59 1.86 -11.25
C HIS A 158 10.32 2.14 -12.05
N ARG A 159 9.30 1.29 -11.89
CA ARG A 159 8.02 1.47 -12.59
C ARG A 159 7.11 2.34 -11.73
N VAL A 160 6.65 3.45 -12.31
CA VAL A 160 5.65 4.33 -11.72
C VAL A 160 4.41 4.26 -12.59
N VAL A 161 3.26 4.03 -11.95
CA VAL A 161 1.97 4.05 -12.62
C VAL A 161 1.05 4.98 -11.87
N ILE A 162 0.48 5.94 -12.59
CA ILE A 162 -0.48 6.92 -12.08
C ILE A 162 -1.82 6.64 -12.76
N SER A 163 -2.86 6.57 -11.96
CA SER A 163 -4.26 6.38 -12.34
C SER A 163 -5.11 7.50 -11.73
N MET A 164 -6.42 7.47 -11.97
CA MET A 164 -7.40 8.48 -11.53
C MET A 164 -7.35 8.80 -10.04
N ASN A 165 -7.05 7.83 -9.19
CA ASN A 165 -7.03 7.96 -7.73
C ASN A 165 -5.93 7.14 -7.07
N LEU A 166 -4.98 6.60 -7.82
CA LEU A 166 -3.93 5.74 -7.30
C LEU A 166 -2.61 5.96 -8.03
N ILE A 167 -1.52 5.97 -7.28
CA ILE A 167 -0.17 5.83 -7.79
C ILE A 167 0.48 4.58 -7.20
N ALA A 168 1.07 3.75 -8.06
CA ALA A 168 1.86 2.58 -7.69
C ALA A 168 3.32 2.76 -8.11
N VAL A 169 4.23 2.42 -7.21
CA VAL A 169 5.68 2.51 -7.40
C VAL A 169 6.29 1.13 -7.15
N THR A 170 6.72 0.46 -8.20
CA THR A 170 7.42 -0.83 -8.13
C THR A 170 8.92 -0.62 -8.29
N PHE A 171 9.67 -1.01 -7.26
CA PHE A 171 11.11 -0.80 -7.25
C PHE A 171 11.86 -1.86 -8.03
N ARG A 172 12.71 -1.42 -8.96
CA ARG A 172 13.57 -2.30 -9.76
C ARG A 172 14.43 -3.20 -8.86
N ASN A 173 14.51 -4.48 -9.25
CA ASN A 173 15.29 -5.54 -8.60
C ASN A 173 14.95 -5.70 -7.12
N LEU A 174 13.74 -5.29 -6.72
CA LEU A 174 13.22 -5.49 -5.38
C LEU A 174 11.79 -6.02 -5.49
N ASN A 175 11.44 -6.93 -4.61
CA ASN A 175 10.05 -7.34 -4.39
C ASN A 175 9.36 -6.33 -3.47
N VAL A 176 9.33 -5.07 -3.91
CA VAL A 176 8.67 -3.98 -3.19
C VAL A 176 7.82 -3.17 -4.15
N THR A 177 6.53 -3.06 -3.82
CA THR A 177 5.60 -2.17 -4.51
C THR A 177 4.83 -1.35 -3.48
N ALA A 178 4.94 -0.03 -3.56
CA ALA A 178 4.27 0.92 -2.70
C ALA A 178 3.13 1.60 -3.46
N ILE A 179 1.98 1.75 -2.80
CA ILE A 179 0.79 2.36 -3.37
C ILE A 179 0.38 3.55 -2.51
N VAL A 180 0.01 4.65 -3.17
CA VAL A 180 -0.71 5.76 -2.54
C VAL A 180 -2.06 5.89 -3.23
N LYS A 181 -3.15 5.77 -2.45
CA LYS A 181 -4.52 5.97 -2.93
C LYS A 181 -5.01 7.33 -2.48
N ARG A 182 -5.65 8.07 -3.38
CA ARG A 182 -6.36 9.31 -3.09
C ARG A 182 -7.80 8.98 -2.76
N HIS A 183 -8.28 9.54 -1.65
CA HIS A 183 -9.66 9.48 -1.22
C HIS A 183 -10.27 10.88 -1.28
N GLU A 184 -11.56 10.93 -1.61
CA GLU A 184 -12.38 12.12 -1.51
C GLU A 184 -13.54 11.80 -0.57
N THR A 185 -13.70 12.58 0.49
CA THR A 185 -14.97 12.54 1.24
C THR A 185 -16.03 13.19 0.38
N GLY A 186 -17.10 12.47 0.06
CA GLY A 186 -18.25 13.06 -0.65
C GLY A 186 -18.78 14.30 0.07
N GLN A 187 -19.28 15.27 -0.70
CA GLN A 187 -19.84 16.50 -0.16
C GLN A 187 -21.04 16.17 0.74
N LYS A 188 -20.99 16.56 2.02
CA LYS A 188 -22.13 16.45 2.94
C LYS A 188 -22.45 17.84 3.47
N ASN A 189 -23.70 18.28 3.29
CA ASN A 189 -24.27 19.47 3.92
C ASN A 189 -23.44 20.76 3.79
N GLY A 190 -22.87 21.03 2.61
CA GLY A 190 -22.14 22.28 2.35
C GLY A 190 -20.72 22.33 2.94
N ILE A 191 -20.22 21.25 3.54
CA ILE A 191 -18.81 21.12 3.95
C ILE A 191 -17.99 20.73 2.70
N GLU A 192 -16.88 21.43 2.46
CA GLU A 192 -15.95 21.13 1.36
C GLU A 192 -15.48 19.67 1.42
N SER A 193 -15.31 19.05 0.25
CA SER A 193 -14.81 17.68 0.17
C SER A 193 -13.34 17.62 0.60
N LEU A 194 -13.09 16.99 1.76
CA LEU A 194 -11.72 16.70 2.18
C LEU A 194 -11.12 15.62 1.28
N SER A 195 -10.03 15.96 0.59
CA SER A 195 -9.21 14.98 -0.09
C SER A 195 -8.02 14.58 0.77
N TYR A 196 -7.82 13.29 0.97
CA TYR A 196 -6.70 12.74 1.74
C TYR A 196 -6.10 11.52 1.03
N LEU A 197 -5.02 10.99 1.60
CA LEU A 197 -4.28 9.87 1.05
C LEU A 197 -4.32 8.67 1.99
N GLY A 198 -4.25 7.47 1.42
CA GLY A 198 -3.88 6.24 2.11
C GLY A 198 -2.56 5.72 1.56
N PHE A 199 -1.75 5.09 2.40
CA PHE A 199 -0.50 4.43 2.00
C PHE A 199 -0.60 2.93 2.23
N TYR A 200 -0.17 2.15 1.23
CA TYR A 200 -0.28 0.68 1.23
C TYR A 200 0.99 0.05 0.67
N LEU A 201 1.33 -1.12 1.18
CA LEU A 201 2.34 -1.99 0.59
C LEU A 201 1.67 -3.18 -0.08
N SER A 202 1.94 -3.30 -1.38
CA SER A 202 1.52 -4.41 -2.23
C SER A 202 2.41 -5.64 -2.12
N ASP A 203 3.70 -5.37 -2.14
CA ASP A 203 4.75 -6.35 -2.02
C ASP A 203 5.76 -5.74 -1.07
N ALA A 204 6.11 -6.49 -0.05
CA ALA A 204 7.03 -6.08 1.00
C ALA A 204 8.16 -7.10 1.19
N ARG A 205 8.22 -8.14 0.36
CA ARG A 205 9.19 -9.24 0.53
C ARG A 205 10.63 -8.82 0.32
N GLY A 206 10.85 -7.72 -0.40
CA GLY A 206 12.18 -7.16 -0.64
C GLY A 206 12.72 -6.27 0.47
N PHE A 207 11.95 -5.98 1.52
CA PHE A 207 12.43 -5.21 2.67
C PHE A 207 13.37 -6.03 3.56
N SER A 208 14.34 -5.35 4.18
CA SER A 208 15.31 -6.01 5.05
C SER A 208 14.77 -6.23 6.47
N PRO A 209 15.33 -7.20 7.23
CA PRO A 209 15.00 -7.38 8.66
C PRO A 209 15.24 -6.14 9.53
N TYR A 210 16.01 -5.16 9.04
CA TYR A 210 16.29 -3.88 9.71
C TYR A 210 15.30 -2.77 9.36
N THR A 211 14.30 -3.07 8.54
CA THR A 211 13.27 -2.11 8.17
C THR A 211 12.51 -1.65 9.40
N HIS A 212 12.40 -0.33 9.54
CA HIS A 212 11.79 0.30 10.69
C HIS A 212 10.85 1.45 10.28
N GLY A 213 10.32 2.19 11.26
CA GLY A 213 9.24 3.17 11.07
C GLY A 213 7.91 2.67 11.63
N LEU A 214 6.90 3.54 11.65
CA LEU A 214 5.60 3.20 12.26
C LEU A 214 4.97 1.96 11.64
N LEU A 215 5.07 1.83 10.31
CA LEU A 215 4.61 0.65 9.56
C LEU A 215 5.74 -0.35 9.37
N GLY A 216 6.93 0.12 8.98
CA GLY A 216 8.07 -0.73 8.61
C GLY A 216 8.52 -1.72 9.69
N GLN A 217 8.40 -1.36 10.97
CA GLN A 217 8.76 -2.24 12.09
C GLN A 217 7.94 -3.54 12.16
N PHE A 218 6.79 -3.60 11.51
CA PHE A 218 5.90 -4.76 11.54
C PHE A 218 6.21 -5.77 10.43
N LEU A 219 7.00 -5.38 9.42
CA LEU A 219 7.28 -6.22 8.24
C LEU A 219 7.93 -7.56 8.58
N HIS A 220 8.68 -7.59 9.69
CA HIS A 220 9.40 -8.77 10.16
C HIS A 220 9.05 -9.11 11.61
N LYS A 221 7.92 -8.62 12.14
CA LYS A 221 7.43 -9.04 13.46
C LYS A 221 6.66 -10.35 13.33
N THR A 222 6.91 -11.26 14.28
CA THR A 222 6.12 -12.46 14.47
C THR A 222 5.26 -12.29 15.71
N VAL A 223 4.00 -12.70 15.60
CA VAL A 223 3.00 -12.57 16.66
C VAL A 223 2.38 -13.92 16.95
N GLU A 224 2.29 -14.26 18.22
CA GLU A 224 1.63 -15.48 18.70
C GLU A 224 0.54 -15.12 19.71
N ILE A 225 -0.50 -15.95 19.78
CA ILE A 225 -1.61 -15.77 20.73
C ILE A 225 -1.33 -16.61 21.98
N GLU A 226 -1.16 -15.95 23.12
CA GLU A 226 -1.07 -16.56 24.45
C GLU A 226 -2.32 -16.20 25.24
N ASN A 227 -3.07 -17.13 25.81
CA ASN A 227 -4.27 -16.83 26.62
C ASN A 227 -5.41 -16.14 25.85
N LEU A 228 -5.90 -16.80 24.80
CA LEU A 228 -7.18 -16.46 24.20
C LEU A 228 -8.32 -16.74 25.18
N ARG A 229 -9.16 -15.73 25.44
CA ARG A 229 -10.33 -15.81 26.31
C ARG A 229 -11.55 -15.26 25.60
N TYR A 230 -12.68 -15.91 25.79
CA TYR A 230 -13.98 -15.44 25.31
C TYR A 230 -14.81 -14.96 26.51
N ARG A 231 -15.30 -13.72 26.45
CA ARG A 231 -16.26 -13.18 27.42
C ARG A 231 -17.30 -12.32 26.69
N ASN A 232 -18.58 -12.54 26.95
CA ASN A 232 -19.70 -11.75 26.39
C ASN A 232 -19.60 -11.63 24.85
N ASN A 233 -19.34 -12.74 24.16
CA ASN A 233 -19.10 -12.80 22.70
C ASN A 233 -17.94 -11.94 22.19
N ARG A 234 -17.02 -11.50 23.07
CA ARG A 234 -15.78 -10.81 22.70
C ARG A 234 -14.58 -11.70 22.96
N ALA A 235 -13.75 -11.88 21.95
CA ALA A 235 -12.47 -12.56 22.08
C ALA A 235 -11.40 -11.57 22.53
N LYS A 236 -10.66 -11.92 23.58
CA LYS A 236 -9.55 -11.14 24.12
C LYS A 236 -8.32 -12.03 24.22
N ALA A 237 -7.17 -11.56 23.76
CA ALA A 237 -5.93 -12.31 23.76
C ALA A 237 -4.80 -11.50 24.39
N ARG A 238 -3.82 -12.19 24.99
CA ARG A 238 -2.48 -11.64 25.16
C ARG A 238 -1.66 -12.06 23.95
N LEU A 239 -1.02 -11.11 23.31
CA LEU A 239 -0.17 -11.35 22.15
C LEU A 239 1.28 -11.39 22.60
N SER A 240 2.03 -12.34 22.06
CA SER A 240 3.49 -12.42 22.13
C SER A 240 4.07 -11.87 20.84
N ILE A 241 4.93 -10.86 20.92
CA ILE A 241 5.50 -10.20 19.74
C ILE A 241 7.02 -10.32 19.80
N THR A 242 7.60 -10.84 18.74
CA THR A 242 9.06 -10.98 18.56
C THR A 242 9.47 -10.36 17.23
N SER A 243 10.74 -9.98 17.11
CA SER A 243 11.34 -9.61 15.83
C SER A 243 12.74 -10.23 15.72
N PRO A 244 13.28 -10.40 14.50
CA PRO A 244 14.65 -10.86 14.30
C PRO A 244 15.69 -10.02 15.05
N LEU A 245 15.40 -8.73 15.25
CA LEU A 245 16.29 -7.80 15.95
C LEU A 245 16.11 -7.78 17.46
N ASN A 246 14.96 -8.21 17.95
CA ASN A 246 14.66 -8.29 19.37
C ASN A 246 13.93 -9.61 19.67
N PRO A 247 14.66 -10.68 19.96
CA PRO A 247 14.07 -11.99 20.23
C PRO A 247 13.36 -12.03 21.58
N ILE A 248 13.57 -11.05 22.47
CA ILE A 248 12.88 -10.98 23.75
C ILE A 248 11.40 -10.64 23.49
N PRO A 249 10.47 -11.56 23.82
CA PRO A 249 9.08 -11.37 23.46
C PRO A 249 8.44 -10.21 24.23
N ARG A 250 7.90 -9.23 23.52
CA ARG A 250 7.01 -8.21 24.11
C ARG A 250 5.60 -8.75 24.24
N ARG A 251 4.83 -8.22 25.18
CA ARG A 251 3.45 -8.65 25.44
C ARG A 251 2.50 -7.48 25.32
N ALA A 252 1.40 -7.69 24.60
CA ALA A 252 0.34 -6.70 24.45
C ALA A 252 -1.04 -7.35 24.58
N MET A 253 -2.04 -6.58 25.02
CA MET A 253 -3.41 -7.06 25.08
C MET A 253 -4.18 -6.60 23.84
N ALA A 254 -4.89 -7.54 23.21
CA ALA A 254 -5.74 -7.27 22.06
C ALA A 254 -7.16 -7.79 22.26
N VAL A 255 -8.11 -7.17 21.59
CA VAL A 255 -9.51 -7.60 21.52
C VAL A 255 -9.88 -7.77 20.06
N LEU A 256 -10.60 -8.84 19.73
CA LEU A 256 -11.11 -9.03 18.38
C LEU A 256 -12.21 -7.99 18.11
N GLY A 257 -12.02 -7.21 17.05
CA GLY A 257 -12.97 -6.24 16.55
C GLY A 257 -12.93 -6.20 15.03
N SER A 258 -13.45 -5.12 14.46
CA SER A 258 -13.37 -4.86 13.02
C SER A 258 -13.08 -3.39 12.76
N LYS A 259 -12.36 -3.12 11.68
CA LYS A 259 -11.99 -1.79 11.23
C LYS A 259 -12.26 -1.65 9.72
N MET A 260 -12.48 -0.43 9.24
CA MET A 260 -12.87 -0.20 7.85
C MET A 260 -11.63 -0.18 6.95
N ASN A 261 -11.48 -1.18 6.08
CA ASN A 261 -10.47 -1.17 5.04
C ASN A 261 -10.96 -0.30 3.88
N ARG A 262 -10.56 0.97 3.86
CA ARG A 262 -10.92 1.95 2.81
C ARG A 262 -10.23 1.68 1.46
N ALA A 263 -9.20 0.84 1.43
CA ALA A 263 -8.63 0.36 0.17
C ALA A 263 -9.66 -0.49 -0.59
N LEU A 264 -10.28 -1.43 0.12
CA LEU A 264 -11.25 -2.42 -0.40
C LEU A 264 -12.72 -2.00 -0.22
N ASN A 265 -12.97 -0.97 0.58
CA ASN A 265 -14.30 -0.56 1.02
C ASN A 265 -15.05 -1.67 1.79
N THR A 266 -14.33 -2.45 2.61
CA THR A 266 -14.87 -3.58 3.38
C THR A 266 -14.49 -3.51 4.86
N SER A 267 -15.35 -4.06 5.73
CA SER A 267 -15.05 -4.17 7.17
C SER A 267 -14.15 -5.39 7.42
N THR A 268 -12.92 -5.16 7.87
CA THR A 268 -11.92 -6.20 8.10
C THR A 268 -11.85 -6.57 9.58
N PRO A 269 -12.09 -7.84 9.96
CA PRO A 269 -11.93 -8.28 11.34
C PRO A 269 -10.44 -8.32 11.72
N CYS A 270 -10.08 -7.73 12.86
CA CYS A 270 -8.70 -7.55 13.28
C CYS A 270 -8.53 -7.59 14.81
N TRP A 271 -7.32 -7.86 15.25
CA TRP A 271 -6.91 -7.76 16.65
C TRP A 271 -6.63 -6.30 17.00
N VAL A 272 -7.60 -5.65 17.64
CA VAL A 272 -7.51 -4.27 18.07
C VAL A 272 -6.56 -4.17 19.26
N LEU A 273 -5.42 -3.53 19.07
CA LEU A 273 -4.48 -3.25 20.15
C LEU A 273 -5.02 -2.13 21.04
N ARG A 274 -4.85 -2.26 22.35
CA ARG A 274 -5.19 -1.18 23.29
C ARG A 274 -4.06 -0.15 23.35
N GLN A 275 -4.36 1.06 23.85
CA GLN A 275 -3.37 2.10 24.13
C GLN A 275 -2.48 2.40 22.91
N ASP A 276 -3.11 2.59 21.74
CA ASP A 276 -2.45 3.06 20.52
C ASP A 276 -1.25 2.19 20.09
N GLY A 277 -1.38 0.88 20.28
CA GLY A 277 -0.34 -0.08 19.91
C GLY A 277 0.80 -0.20 20.93
N ARG A 278 0.66 0.35 22.15
CA ARG A 278 1.68 0.23 23.21
C ARG A 278 2.05 -1.22 23.48
N GLY A 279 3.35 -1.48 23.57
CA GLY A 279 3.91 -2.83 23.77
C GLY A 279 4.08 -3.62 22.47
N VAL A 280 3.54 -3.13 21.35
CA VAL A 280 3.74 -3.70 20.01
C VAL A 280 4.57 -2.75 19.13
N VAL A 281 4.32 -1.45 19.21
CA VAL A 281 5.19 -0.40 18.64
C VAL A 281 6.46 -0.29 19.48
N ASP A 282 7.62 -0.19 18.82
CA ASP A 282 8.91 -0.30 19.51
C ASP A 282 9.25 0.93 20.37
N GLY A 283 8.94 2.13 19.87
CA GLY A 283 9.13 3.42 20.55
C GLY A 283 7.82 4.17 20.85
N ARG A 284 7.93 5.46 21.19
CA ARG A 284 6.79 6.39 21.31
C ARG A 284 6.52 7.07 19.97
N TYR A 285 5.32 7.60 19.79
CA TYR A 285 4.93 8.35 18.58
C TYR A 285 5.98 9.40 18.16
N ASN A 286 6.46 10.22 19.10
CA ASN A 286 7.45 11.27 18.83
C ASN A 286 8.78 10.75 18.27
N ASN A 287 9.16 9.48 18.49
CA ASN A 287 10.37 8.91 17.90
C ASN A 287 10.26 8.73 16.38
N TYR A 288 9.05 8.80 15.84
CA TYR A 288 8.79 8.66 14.41
C TYR A 288 8.47 9.99 13.72
N VAL A 289 8.41 11.09 14.47
CA VAL A 289 8.21 12.44 13.91
C VAL A 289 9.53 12.94 13.33
N VAL A 290 9.50 13.43 12.09
CA VAL A 290 10.66 13.91 11.34
C VAL A 290 10.43 15.35 10.86
N ASN A 291 11.51 16.05 10.55
CA ASN A 291 11.43 17.49 10.24
C ASN A 291 11.14 17.79 8.76
N SER A 292 11.29 16.80 7.87
CA SER A 292 11.18 17.00 6.43
C SER A 292 10.54 15.81 5.72
N MET A 293 9.75 16.09 4.67
CA MET A 293 9.27 15.06 3.76
C MET A 293 10.42 14.35 3.03
N ARG A 294 11.60 14.97 2.98
CA ARG A 294 12.80 14.40 2.33
C ARG A 294 13.79 13.78 3.32
N ASP A 295 13.37 13.60 4.57
CA ASP A 295 14.22 13.00 5.59
C ASP A 295 14.47 11.52 5.29
N ILE A 296 15.75 11.15 5.23
CA ILE A 296 16.26 9.79 5.04
C ILE A 296 17.21 9.37 6.16
N SER A 297 17.35 10.19 7.20
CA SER A 297 18.21 9.89 8.35
C SER A 297 17.68 8.67 9.10
N SER A 298 18.58 7.95 9.77
CA SER A 298 18.24 6.82 10.62
C SER A 298 17.40 7.27 11.82
N LEU A 299 16.35 6.53 12.12
CA LEU A 299 15.53 6.79 13.32
C LEU A 299 16.37 6.57 14.59
N GLN A 300 16.29 7.52 15.52
CA GLN A 300 16.86 7.40 16.85
C GLN A 300 15.77 6.93 17.82
N LEU A 301 15.66 5.62 17.99
CA LEU A 301 14.80 5.04 19.01
C LEU A 301 15.52 5.18 20.36
N GLN A 302 14.88 5.87 21.31
CA GLN A 302 15.32 5.95 22.71
C GLN A 302 14.58 4.93 23.56
#